data_AF-A0AAD1S8K6-F1
#
_entry.id   AF-A0AAD1S8K6-F1
#
_cell.length_a   1.000
_cell.length_b   1.000
_cell.length_c   1.000
_cell.angle_alpha   90.00
_cell.angle_beta   90.00
_cell.angle_gamma   90.00
#
_symmetry.space_group_name_H-M   'P 1'
#
loop_
_entity.id
_entity.type
_entity.pdbx_description
1 polymer ?
#
loop_
_entity_poly.entity_id
_entity_poly.type
_entity_poly.pdbx_seq_one_letter_code
_entity_poly.pdbx_strand_id
1 'polypeptide(L)' 'NNPANEDLPINCGKPTREEIRKAITMMKNGKAARPDDIPAEALKADLKSSGEMLYPLFEKI' A
#
# COMPACT_ATOMS: atom_id res chain seq x y z
N ASN A 1 -8.87 5.48 -34.22
CA ASN A 1 -8.07 4.90 -33.13
C ASN A 1 -8.14 5.83 -31.94
N ASN A 2 -9.07 5.58 -31.01
CA ASN A 2 -9.22 6.35 -29.77
C ASN A 2 -8.45 5.62 -28.66
N PRO A 3 -7.25 6.08 -28.25
CA PRO A 3 -6.36 5.32 -27.36
C PRO A 3 -6.75 5.43 -25.88
N ALA A 4 -7.99 5.82 -25.57
CA ALA A 4 -8.38 6.29 -24.24
C ALA A 4 -9.49 5.44 -23.58
N ASN A 5 -9.77 4.24 -24.09
CA ASN A 5 -10.79 3.35 -23.53
C ASN A 5 -10.30 1.88 -23.54
N GLU A 6 -9.05 1.69 -23.16
CA GLU A 6 -8.64 0.38 -22.67
C GLU A 6 -9.05 0.34 -21.20
N ASP A 7 -10.18 -0.31 -20.92
CA ASP A 7 -10.52 -0.77 -19.58
C ASP A 7 -9.40 -1.71 -19.13
N LEU A 8 -8.34 -1.14 -18.55
CA LEU A 8 -7.33 -1.89 -17.85
C LEU A 8 -8.09 -2.77 -16.83
N PRO A 9 -7.81 -4.07 -16.75
CA PRO A 9 -8.46 -4.94 -15.78
C PRO A 9 -7.99 -4.54 -14.37
N ILE A 10 -8.64 -3.53 -13.80
CA ILE A 10 -8.41 -3.05 -12.45
C ILE A 10 -9.32 -3.85 -11.53
N ASN A 11 -8.72 -4.52 -10.56
CA ASN A 11 -9.46 -5.20 -9.51
C ASN A 11 -10.01 -4.15 -8.52
N CYS A 12 -11.33 -3.89 -8.59
CA CYS A 12 -12.05 -3.03 -7.64
C CYS A 12 -12.56 -3.79 -6.40
N GLY A 13 -12.17 -5.06 -6.24
CA GLY A 13 -12.49 -5.85 -5.06
C GLY A 13 -11.78 -5.35 -3.80
N LYS A 14 -12.14 -5.92 -2.66
CA LYS A 14 -11.53 -5.55 -1.37
C LYS A 14 -10.04 -5.88 -1.37
N PRO A 15 -9.17 -4.95 -0.97
CA PRO A 15 -7.74 -5.21 -0.88
C PRO A 15 -7.43 -6.19 0.26
N THR A 16 -6.49 -7.08 0.01
CA THR A 16 -5.94 -8.01 1.00
C THR A 16 -4.94 -7.30 1.91
N ARG A 17 -4.69 -7.88 3.09
CA ARG A 17 -3.66 -7.38 4.03
C ARG A 17 -2.26 -7.32 3.39
N GLU A 18 -1.96 -8.25 2.50
CA GLU A 18 -0.69 -8.28 1.78
C GLU A 18 -0.57 -7.17 0.75
N GLU A 19 -1.65 -6.88 0.01
CA GLU A 19 -1.69 -5.77 -0.95
C GLU A 19 -1.53 -4.42 -0.23
N ILE A 20 -2.20 -4.24 0.92
CA ILE A 20 -2.03 -3.04 1.75
C ILE A 20 -0.57 -2.90 2.22
N ARG A 21 0.05 -3.97 2.72
CA ARG A 21 1.46 -3.96 3.16
C ARG A 21 2.41 -3.67 2.00
N LYS A 22 2.18 -4.25 0.82
CA LYS A 22 2.97 -3.99 -0.39
C LYS A 22 2.82 -2.54 -0.84
N ALA A 23 1.60 -1.99 -0.85
CA ALA A 23 1.35 -0.60 -1.20
C ALA A 23 2.07 0.36 -0.24
N ILE A 24 1.99 0.14 1.08
CA ILE A 24 2.71 0.96 2.07
C ILE A 24 4.23 0.86 1.85
N THR A 25 4.76 -0.33 1.59
CA THR A 25 6.18 -0.53 1.30
C THR A 25 6.60 0.22 0.03
N MET A 26 5.79 0.17 -1.03
CA MET A 26 6.04 0.92 -2.26
C MET A 26 5.97 2.43 -2.05
N MET A 27 5.01 2.93 -1.26
CA MET A 27 4.90 4.35 -0.90
C MET A 27 6.13 4.85 -0.14
N LYS A 28 6.68 4.03 0.77
CA LYS A 28 7.90 4.36 1.53
C LYS A 28 9.16 4.33 0.64
N ASN A 29 9.18 3.49 -0.39
CA ASN A 29 10.27 3.43 -1.38
C ASN A 29 10.13 4.46 -2.52
N GLY A 30 8.97 5.11 -2.65
CA GLY A 30 8.68 6.13 -3.64
C GLY A 30 9.27 7.48 -3.27
N LYS A 31 10.55 7.70 -3.59
CA LYS A 31 11.21 9.02 -3.76
C LYS A 31 10.96 10.12 -2.69
N ALA A 32 10.62 9.77 -1.46
CA ALA A 32 10.87 10.64 -0.31
C ALA A 32 12.21 10.21 0.29
N ALA A 33 13.30 10.73 -0.26
CA ALA A 33 14.63 10.57 0.30
C ALA A 33 14.63 11.19 1.70
N ARG A 34 14.51 10.36 2.73
CA ARG A 34 14.85 10.77 4.09
C ARG A 34 15.91 9.79 4.61
N PRO A 35 17.13 10.27 4.89
CA PRO A 35 18.26 9.47 5.34
C PRO A 35 18.13 9.17 6.83
N ASP A 36 16.95 8.79 7.28
CA ASP A 36 16.74 8.54 8.69
C ASP A 36 16.97 7.06 8.92
N ASP A 37 17.98 6.76 9.74
CA ASP A 37 18.36 5.46 10.32
C ASP A 37 17.23 4.81 11.13
N ILE A 38 16.00 4.81 10.63
CA ILE A 38 14.86 4.12 11.23
C ILE A 38 15.17 2.63 11.12
N PRO A 39 15.34 1.92 12.24
CA PRO A 39 15.66 0.51 12.22
C PRO A 39 14.62 -0.26 11.40
N ALA A 40 15.05 -1.28 10.66
CA ALA A 40 14.15 -2.13 9.88
C ALA A 40 13.01 -2.71 10.75
N GLU A 41 13.26 -2.90 12.04
CA GLU A 41 12.32 -3.33 13.08
C GLU A 41 11.20 -2.30 13.30
N ALA A 42 11.55 -1.01 13.38
CA ALA A 42 10.57 0.08 13.53
C ALA A 42 9.75 0.25 12.24
N LEU A 43 10.36 0.07 11.07
CA LEU A 43 9.65 0.07 9.78
C LEU A 43 8.68 -1.11 9.65
N LYS A 44 9.07 -2.31 10.12
CA LYS A 44 8.20 -3.51 10.14
C LYS A 44 7.03 -3.35 11.10
N ALA A 45 7.26 -2.75 12.27
CA ALA A 45 6.20 -2.46 13.23
C ALA A 45 5.20 -1.44 12.67
N ASP A 46 5.68 -0.37 12.04
CA ASP A 46 4.86 0.63 11.35
C ASP A 46 4.04 0.02 10.20
N LEU A 47 4.66 -0.84 9.38
CA LEU A 47 3.98 -1.59 8.31
C LEU A 47 2.88 -2.52 8.83
N LYS A 48 3.16 -3.25 9.91
CA LYS A 48 2.19 -4.16 10.53
C LYS A 48 1.03 -3.35 11.10
N SER A 49 1.31 -2.36 11.94
CA SER A 49 0.28 -1.51 12.57
C SER A 49 -0.57 -0.78 11.53
N SER A 50 0.05 -0.21 10.49
CA SER A 50 -0.67 0.45 9.39
C SER A 50 -1.55 -0.53 8.61
N GLY A 51 -1.05 -1.74 8.32
CA GLY A 51 -1.85 -2.77 7.67
C GLY A 51 -3.04 -3.26 8.51
N GLU A 52 -2.84 -3.46 9.81
CA GLU A 52 -3.89 -3.88 10.74
C GLU A 52 -4.96 -2.79 10.96
N MET A 53 -4.57 -1.51 10.96
CA MET A 53 -5.52 -0.38 11.07
C MET A 53 -6.31 -0.16 9.79
N LEU A 54 -5.68 -0.29 8.61
CA LEU A 54 -6.32 -0.02 7.32
C LEU A 54 -7.24 -1.15 6.86
N TYR A 55 -6.89 -2.41 7.13
CA TYR A 55 -7.69 -3.57 6.70
C TYR A 55 -9.19 -3.49 7.10
N PRO A 56 -9.58 -3.23 8.36
CA PRO A 56 -10.98 -3.13 8.74
C PRO A 56 -11.69 -1.90 8.15
N LEU A 57 -10.96 -0.88 7.67
CA LEU A 57 -11.55 0.25 6.95
C LEU A 57 -11.95 -0.16 5.53
N PHE A 58 -11.12 -0.97 4.87
CA PHE A 58 -11.42 -1.53 3.56
C PHE A 58 -12.49 -2.64 3.60
N GLU A 59 -12.71 -3.29 4.74
CA GLU A 59 -13.81 -4.25 4.91
C GLU A 59 -15.19 -3.58 4.92
N LYS A 60 -15.28 -2.32 5.35
CA LYS A 60 -16.55 -1.59 5.51
C LYS A 60 -17.07 -0.93 4.23
N ILE A 61 -16.26 -0.93 3.17
CA ILE A 61 -16.59 -0.45 1.83
C ILE A 61 -17.11 -1.62 0.99
#